data_AF-A0A7S0P959-F1
#
_entry.id   AF-A0A7S0P959-F1
#
_cell.length_a   1.000
_cell.length_b   1.000
_cell.length_c   1.000
_cell.angle_alpha   90.00
_cell.angle_beta   90.00
_cell.angle_gamma   90.00
#
_symmetry.space_group_name_H-M   'P 1'
#
loop_
_entity.id
_entity.type
_entity.pdbx_description
1 polymer ?
#
loop_
_entity_poly.entity_id
_entity_poly.type
_entity_poly.pdbx_seq_one_letter_code
_entity_poly.pdbx_strand_id
1 'polypeptide(L)'
;ERQTTAGPRRYHIMDSTDKLQPGDWDKVVAIFTHGADWQFKGWRWGRAAGRPDITPVEVFDRTRGFFLHYEDEPVPPSVRRWRVDALGVSRSQRHLDTGLVARFWQTVDEFVSLKKPFLMRDTSRPSAGVAPAPGGSSSASSSSAASAASAGGVRR
;
A
#
# COMPACT_ATOMS: atom_id res chain seq x y z
N GLU A 1 32.39 5.10 5.59
CA GLU A 1 31.00 5.64 5.59
C GLU A 1 30.11 4.76 4.73
N ARG A 2 28.96 4.31 5.24
CA ARG A 2 27.95 3.62 4.39
C ARG A 2 27.10 4.70 3.73
N GLN A 3 27.18 4.79 2.41
CA GLN A 3 26.27 5.64 1.62
C GLN A 3 24.87 5.01 1.66
N THR A 4 23.96 5.57 2.45
CA THR A 4 22.53 5.24 2.38
C THR A 4 21.88 6.11 1.31
N THR A 5 22.01 5.70 0.05
CA THR A 5 21.38 6.33 -1.13
C THR A 5 19.88 6.01 -1.17
N ALA A 6 19.11 6.50 -0.20
CA ALA A 6 17.65 6.47 -0.25
C ALA A 6 17.13 7.89 -0.03
N GLY A 7 16.38 8.41 -1.00
CA GLY A 7 15.69 9.69 -0.86
C GLY A 7 14.63 9.66 0.26
N PRO A 8 14.07 10.83 0.63
CA PRO A 8 13.06 10.92 1.68
C PRO A 8 11.82 10.07 1.33
N ARG A 9 11.36 9.26 2.29
CA ARG A 9 10.18 8.39 2.13
C ARG A 9 8.90 9.18 2.38
N ARG A 10 7.90 8.98 1.51
CA ARG A 10 6.56 9.55 1.68
C ARG A 10 5.62 8.51 2.28
N TYR A 11 4.92 8.90 3.34
CA TYR A 11 3.92 8.07 4.00
C TYR A 11 2.53 8.69 3.79
N HIS A 12 1.54 7.83 3.51
CA HIS A 12 0.13 8.22 3.47
C HIS A 12 -0.54 7.77 4.77
N ILE A 13 -1.12 8.72 5.49
CA ILE A 13 -1.85 8.46 6.73
C ILE A 13 -3.33 8.51 6.40
N MET A 14 -4.05 7.45 6.74
CA MET A 14 -5.48 7.29 6.46
C MET A 14 -6.19 6.86 7.73
N ASP A 15 -7.37 7.43 7.96
CA ASP A 15 -8.25 7.14 9.09
C ASP A 15 -9.29 6.05 8.77
N SER A 16 -9.77 6.02 7.53
CA SER A 16 -10.74 5.04 7.03
C SER A 16 -10.13 4.12 5.98
N THR A 17 -10.48 2.84 6.11
CA THR A 17 -10.12 1.79 5.15
C THR A 17 -10.98 1.77 3.90
N ASP A 18 -12.08 2.53 3.85
CA ASP A 18 -13.02 2.52 2.72
C ASP A 18 -12.42 3.16 1.46
N LYS A 19 -11.51 4.12 1.67
CA LYS A 19 -10.82 4.85 0.60
C LYS A 19 -9.61 4.08 0.04
N LEU A 20 -9.20 2.97 0.68
CA LEU A 20 -8.07 2.17 0.23
C LEU A 20 -8.44 1.33 -0.99
N GLN A 21 -7.77 1.59 -2.11
CA GLN A 21 -7.92 0.76 -3.31
C GLN A 21 -7.35 -0.64 -3.06
N PRO A 22 -7.85 -1.68 -3.77
CA PRO A 22 -7.37 -3.05 -3.59
C PRO A 22 -5.85 -3.21 -3.65
N GLY A 23 -5.17 -2.49 -4.56
CA GLY A 23 -3.70 -2.54 -4.70
C GLY A 23 -2.90 -1.78 -3.64
N ASP A 24 -3.56 -0.98 -2.79
CA ASP A 24 -2.89 -0.24 -1.72
C ASP A 24 -2.82 -1.03 -0.42
N TRP A 25 -3.63 -2.09 -0.27
CA TRP A 25 -3.59 -2.97 0.91
C TRP A 25 -2.22 -3.63 1.10
N ASP A 26 -1.52 -3.94 0.00
CA ASP A 26 -0.15 -4.47 0.05
C ASP A 26 0.88 -3.43 0.47
N LYS A 27 0.54 -2.13 0.42
CA LYS A 27 1.41 -1.02 0.83
C LYS A 27 1.21 -0.60 2.28
N VAL A 28 0.21 -1.16 2.97
CA VAL A 28 -0.02 -0.87 4.40
C VAL A 28 1.14 -1.43 5.21
N VAL A 29 1.83 -0.56 5.96
CA VAL A 29 3.02 -0.92 6.74
C VAL A 29 2.75 -0.95 8.24
N ALA A 30 1.91 -0.03 8.73
CA ALA A 30 1.63 0.19 10.13
C ALA A 30 0.14 0.47 10.35
N ILE A 31 -0.40 -0.01 11.47
CA ILE A 31 -1.78 0.21 11.90
C ILE A 31 -1.78 0.63 13.35
N PHE A 32 -2.47 1.73 13.65
CA PHE A 32 -2.82 2.08 15.03
C PHE A 32 -4.15 1.44 15.40
N THR A 33 -4.15 0.62 16.45
CA THR A 33 -5.36 -0.03 16.95
C THR A 33 -5.83 0.62 18.25
N HIS A 34 -7.13 0.59 18.48
CA HIS A 34 -7.74 0.95 19.76
C HIS A 34 -7.96 -0.25 20.69
N GLY A 35 -7.54 -1.46 20.30
CA GLY A 35 -7.66 -2.66 21.12
C GLY A 35 -8.99 -3.40 21.02
N ALA A 36 -9.84 -3.05 20.05
CA ALA A 36 -11.15 -3.68 19.86
C ALA A 36 -11.20 -4.49 18.55
N ASP A 37 -11.60 -5.76 18.65
CA ASP A 37 -11.66 -6.69 17.51
C ASP A 37 -12.54 -6.18 16.36
N TRP A 38 -13.63 -5.47 16.70
CA TRP A 38 -14.58 -4.97 15.72
C TRP A 38 -13.98 -3.95 14.73
N GLN A 39 -12.85 -3.32 15.08
CA GLN A 39 -12.12 -2.39 14.19
C GLN A 39 -11.71 -3.05 12.87
N PHE A 40 -11.50 -4.37 12.87
CA PHE A 40 -11.00 -5.15 11.73
C PHE A 40 -12.10 -5.84 10.90
N LYS A 41 -13.37 -5.63 11.25
CA LYS A 41 -14.50 -6.24 10.52
C LYS A 41 -14.62 -5.66 9.12
N GLY A 42 -14.97 -6.51 8.15
CA GLY A 42 -15.16 -6.09 6.76
C GLY A 42 -13.88 -5.67 6.01
N TRP A 43 -12.69 -5.84 6.60
CA TRP A 43 -11.43 -5.52 5.94
C TRP A 43 -11.19 -6.40 4.71
N ARG A 44 -10.57 -5.82 3.69
CA ARG A 44 -10.40 -6.48 2.37
C ARG A 44 -9.65 -7.80 2.46
N TRP A 45 -8.69 -7.96 3.37
CA TRP A 45 -7.97 -9.23 3.53
C TRP A 45 -8.89 -10.39 3.96
N GLY A 46 -9.91 -10.12 4.77
CA GLY A 46 -10.93 -11.11 5.12
C GLY A 46 -11.81 -11.43 3.92
N ARG A 47 -12.33 -10.38 3.26
CA ARG A 47 -13.20 -10.52 2.08
C ARG A 47 -12.51 -11.22 0.91
N ALA A 48 -11.23 -10.94 0.68
CA ALA A 48 -10.43 -11.56 -0.37
C ALA A 48 -10.21 -13.06 -0.13
N ALA A 49 -10.18 -13.49 1.14
CA ALA A 49 -10.13 -14.89 1.54
C ALA A 49 -11.51 -15.58 1.54
N GLY A 50 -12.57 -14.93 1.02
CA GLY A 50 -13.92 -15.46 1.01
C GLY A 50 -14.58 -15.52 2.39
N ARG A 51 -13.99 -14.88 3.41
CA ARG A 51 -14.52 -14.84 4.78
C ARG A 51 -15.19 -13.49 5.07
N PRO A 52 -16.20 -13.46 5.97
CA PRO A 52 -16.83 -12.22 6.37
C PRO A 52 -15.87 -11.28 7.10
N ASP A 53 -15.00 -11.86 7.94
CA ASP A 53 -14.08 -11.13 8.81
C ASP A 53 -12.65 -11.70 8.74
N ILE A 54 -11.67 -10.85 9.08
CA ILE A 54 -10.29 -11.25 9.32
C ILE A 54 -9.99 -11.22 10.81
N THR A 55 -9.17 -12.16 11.29
CA THR A 55 -8.71 -12.15 12.68
C THR A 55 -7.62 -11.09 12.88
N PRO A 56 -7.58 -10.39 14.04
CA PRO A 56 -6.53 -9.39 14.29
C PRO A 56 -5.11 -9.99 14.21
N VAL A 57 -4.94 -11.26 14.58
CA VAL A 57 -3.65 -11.96 14.47
C VAL A 57 -3.16 -11.95 13.02
N GLU A 58 -4.01 -12.31 12.06
CA GLU A 58 -3.64 -12.31 10.63
C GLU A 58 -3.38 -10.89 10.10
N VAL A 59 -4.08 -9.88 10.63
CA VAL A 59 -3.83 -8.47 10.30
C VAL A 59 -2.41 -8.08 10.70
N PHE A 60 -2.02 -8.38 11.94
CA PHE A 60 -0.70 -8.04 12.50
C PHE A 60 0.43 -8.99 12.08
N ASP A 61 0.12 -10.08 11.39
CA ASP A 61 1.13 -10.87 10.67
C ASP A 61 1.55 -10.21 9.34
N ARG A 62 0.63 -9.45 8.73
CA ARG A 62 0.85 -8.75 7.45
C ARG A 62 1.35 -7.32 7.61
N THR A 63 1.22 -6.74 8.81
CA THR A 63 1.50 -5.33 9.12
C THR A 63 2.07 -5.17 10.52
N ARG A 64 2.67 -4.02 10.84
CA ARG A 64 2.99 -3.68 12.24
C ARG A 64 1.81 -3.03 12.93
N GLY A 65 1.41 -3.59 14.06
CA GLY A 65 0.42 -2.98 14.94
C GLY A 65 1.06 -2.09 15.99
N PHE A 66 0.43 -0.97 16.27
CA PHE A 66 0.77 -0.07 17.37
C PHE A 66 -0.46 0.23 18.21
N PHE A 67 -0.31 0.24 19.53
CA PHE A 67 -1.34 0.65 20.46
C PHE A 67 -0.82 1.84 21.27
N LEU A 68 -1.38 3.02 21.03
CA LEU A 68 -1.00 4.23 21.75
C LEU A 68 -1.85 4.34 23.02
N HIS A 69 -1.20 4.49 24.16
CA HIS A 69 -1.89 4.67 25.44
C HIS A 69 -1.08 5.60 26.35
N TYR A 70 -1.70 6.07 27.44
CA TYR A 70 -0.93 6.71 28.50
C TYR A 70 -0.34 5.68 29.44
N GLU A 71 0.87 5.92 29.95
CA GLU A 71 1.57 4.97 30.83
C GLU A 71 0.79 4.65 32.12
N ASP A 72 -0.07 5.56 32.60
CA ASP A 72 -0.95 5.37 33.75
C ASP A 72 -2.20 4.52 33.43
N GLU A 73 -2.46 4.24 32.16
CA GLU A 73 -3.61 3.45 31.70
C GLU A 73 -3.22 2.00 31.41
N PRO A 74 -4.00 1.01 31.89
CA PRO A 74 -3.69 -0.39 31.67
C PRO A 74 -3.90 -0.80 30.21
N VAL A 75 -2.90 -1.47 29.63
CA VAL A 75 -3.03 -2.06 28.29
C VAL A 75 -4.08 -3.18 28.29
N PRO A 76 -5.11 -3.12 27.42
CA PRO A 76 -6.16 -4.13 27.34
C PRO A 76 -5.62 -5.54 27.09
N PRO A 77 -6.22 -6.60 27.66
CA PRO A 77 -5.78 -7.98 27.45
C PRO A 77 -5.78 -8.41 25.97
N SER A 78 -6.71 -7.89 25.17
CA SER A 78 -6.79 -8.17 23.73
C SER A 78 -5.53 -7.71 22.99
N VAL A 79 -5.04 -6.51 23.29
CA VAL A 79 -3.82 -5.95 22.69
C VAL A 79 -2.60 -6.80 23.05
N ARG A 80 -2.51 -7.28 24.30
CA ARG A 80 -1.40 -8.14 24.75
C ARG A 80 -1.36 -9.49 24.03
N ARG A 81 -2.48 -9.97 23.50
CA ARG A 81 -2.55 -11.21 22.72
C ARG A 81 -2.11 -11.02 21.27
N TRP A 82 -2.13 -9.80 20.77
CA TRP A 82 -1.77 -9.49 19.40
C TRP A 82 -0.30 -9.10 19.28
N ARG A 83 0.25 -9.18 18.06
CA ARG A 83 1.62 -8.74 17.75
C ARG A 83 1.68 -7.22 17.56
N VAL A 84 1.35 -6.50 18.63
CA VAL A 84 1.19 -5.04 18.66
C VAL A 84 2.19 -4.44 19.64
N ASP A 85 2.90 -3.39 19.21
CA ASP A 85 3.78 -2.63 20.08
C ASP A 85 2.98 -1.57 20.85
N ALA A 86 2.95 -1.69 22.18
CA ALA A 86 2.34 -0.69 23.06
C ALA A 86 3.28 0.51 23.21
N LEU A 87 2.80 1.67 22.78
CA LEU A 87 3.48 2.95 22.88
C LEU A 87 2.87 3.72 24.05
N GLY A 88 3.54 3.66 25.21
CA GLY A 88 3.15 4.37 26.42
C GLY A 88 3.66 5.81 26.40
N VAL A 89 2.74 6.78 26.36
CA VAL A 89 3.06 8.21 26.40
C VAL A 89 2.92 8.69 27.84
N SER A 90 3.94 9.41 28.33
CA SER A 90 3.88 10.03 29.64
C SER A 90 3.05 11.31 29.57
N ARG A 91 2.13 11.51 30.53
CA ARG A 91 1.34 12.74 30.61
C ARG A 91 2.18 13.96 31.01
N SER A 92 3.21 13.75 31.83
CA SER A 92 4.06 14.80 32.40
C SER A 92 5.45 14.87 31.74
N GLN A 93 6.03 13.74 31.30
CA GLN A 93 7.40 13.69 30.81
C GLN A 93 7.50 13.73 29.28
N ARG A 94 7.07 14.84 28.67
CA ARG A 94 7.02 15.02 27.20
C ARG A 94 8.38 14.95 26.49
N HIS A 95 9.48 15.15 27.20
CA HIS A 95 10.82 15.01 26.63
C HIS A 95 11.15 13.55 26.25
N LEU A 96 10.46 12.57 26.84
CA LEU A 96 10.60 11.16 26.50
C LEU A 96 9.89 10.80 25.19
N ASP A 97 8.93 11.63 24.74
CA ASP A 97 8.18 11.42 23.49
C ASP A 97 9.13 11.37 22.29
N THR A 98 10.25 12.12 22.33
CA THR A 98 11.30 12.07 21.29
C THR A 98 11.88 10.67 21.12
N GLY A 99 12.16 9.97 22.23
CA GLY A 99 12.65 8.59 22.19
C GLY A 99 11.59 7.61 21.68
N LEU A 100 10.33 7.82 22.07
CA LEU A 100 9.20 6.99 21.63
C LEU A 100 8.96 7.12 20.12
N VAL A 101 8.98 8.34 19.59
CA VAL A 101 8.87 8.61 18.14
C VAL A 101 10.04 7.98 17.38
N ALA A 102 11.27 8.10 17.89
CA ALA A 102 12.43 7.46 17.28
C ALA A 102 12.29 5.93 17.22
N ARG A 103 11.85 5.31 18.33
CA ARG A 103 11.58 3.86 18.39
C ARG A 103 10.50 3.45 17.41
N PHE A 104 9.39 4.20 17.32
CA PHE A 104 8.33 3.94 16.37
C PHE A 104 8.87 3.88 14.93
N TRP A 105 9.62 4.88 14.50
CA TRP A 105 10.17 4.92 13.15
C TRP A 105 11.16 3.79 12.88
N GLN A 106 12.02 3.46 13.86
CA GLN A 106 12.93 2.31 13.75
C GLN A 106 12.16 0.99 13.52
N THR A 107 11.10 0.75 14.30
CA THR A 107 10.26 -0.45 14.13
C THR A 107 9.58 -0.50 12.76
N VAL A 108 9.09 0.63 12.26
CA VAL A 108 8.47 0.71 10.93
C VAL A 108 9.52 0.42 9.85
N ASP A 109 10.68 1.07 9.91
CA ASP A 109 11.73 0.89 8.91
C ASP A 109 12.29 -0.53 8.88
N GLU A 110 12.47 -1.16 10.04
CA GLU A 110 12.86 -2.56 10.14
C GLU A 110 11.82 -3.48 9.50
N PHE A 111 10.54 -3.26 9.79
CA PHE A 111 9.46 -4.04 9.20
C PHE A 111 9.40 -3.90 7.68
N VAL A 112 9.48 -2.67 7.16
CA VAL A 112 9.49 -2.44 5.71
C VAL A 112 10.70 -3.13 5.08
N SER A 113 11.86 -3.12 5.74
CA SER A 113 13.09 -3.69 5.18
C SER A 113 12.97 -5.21 5.05
N LEU A 114 12.35 -5.86 6.04
CA LEU A 114 12.23 -7.31 6.12
C LEU A 114 11.06 -7.86 5.31
N LYS A 115 9.91 -7.19 5.35
CA LYS A 115 8.64 -7.72 4.81
C LYS A 115 8.20 -7.05 3.52
N LYS A 116 8.61 -5.80 3.29
CA LYS A 116 8.16 -5.00 2.13
C LYS A 116 9.31 -4.26 1.44
N PRO A 117 10.39 -4.96 1.03
CA PRO A 117 11.56 -4.32 0.42
C PRO A 117 11.22 -3.63 -0.91
N PHE A 118 10.15 -4.06 -1.60
CA PHE A 118 9.66 -3.41 -2.83
C PHE A 118 9.18 -1.97 -2.61
N LEU A 119 8.77 -1.60 -1.38
CA LEU A 119 8.43 -0.21 -1.04
C LEU A 119 9.66 0.67 -0.83
N MET A 120 10.83 0.06 -0.62
CA MET A 120 12.09 0.80 -0.46
C MET A 120 12.73 1.18 -1.79
N ARG A 121 12.33 0.51 -2.89
CA ARG A 121 12.86 0.80 -4.21
C ARG A 121 12.13 2.01 -4.77
N ASP A 122 12.85 3.11 -4.82
CA ASP A 122 12.35 4.39 -5.30
C ASP A 122 11.75 4.23 -6.71
N THR A 123 10.43 4.40 -6.81
CA THR A 123 9.69 4.42 -8.07
C THR A 123 9.87 5.75 -8.81
N SER A 124 10.67 6.69 -8.29
CA SER A 124 10.97 7.96 -8.95
C SER A 124 11.89 7.83 -10.16
N ARG A 125 12.43 6.64 -10.46
CA ARG A 125 13.17 6.45 -11.71
C ARG A 125 12.15 6.34 -12.86
N PRO A 126 11.98 7.37 -13.72
CA PRO A 126 11.27 7.15 -14.97
C PRO A 126 11.99 6.02 -15.69
N SER A 127 11.22 5.08 -16.23
CA SER A 127 11.67 4.06 -17.16
C SER A 127 12.36 4.74 -18.35
N ALA A 128 13.65 5.06 -18.22
CA ALA A 128 14.50 5.41 -19.35
C ALA A 128 14.93 4.09 -20.00
N GLY A 129 14.36 3.80 -21.18
CA GLY A 129 14.98 2.85 -22.10
C GLY A 129 14.08 1.84 -22.81
N VAL A 130 13.01 2.29 -23.49
CA VAL A 130 12.72 1.75 -24.84
C VAL A 130 12.48 2.96 -25.74
N ALA A 131 13.56 3.44 -26.36
CA ALA A 131 13.46 4.39 -27.45
C ALA A 131 12.93 3.66 -28.69
N PRO A 132 11.89 4.14 -29.39
CA PRO A 132 11.58 3.66 -30.72
C PRO A 132 12.69 4.12 -31.68
N ALA A 133 13.31 3.18 -32.38
CA ALA A 133 14.31 3.49 -33.41
C ALA A 133 13.68 4.35 -34.52
N PRO A 134 14.32 5.45 -34.97
CA PRO A 134 13.90 6.16 -36.16
C PRO A 134 14.60 5.59 -37.39
N GLY A 135 13.83 5.29 -38.45
CA GLY A 135 14.37 5.15 -39.80
C GLY A 135 13.72 4.05 -40.62
N GLY A 136 13.04 4.44 -41.70
CA GLY A 136 12.61 3.50 -42.74
C GLY A 136 11.41 3.98 -43.54
N SER A 137 11.59 5.04 -44.32
CA SER A 137 10.66 5.52 -45.34
C SER A 137 10.28 4.44 -46.36
N SER A 138 8.98 4.30 -46.65
CA SER A 138 8.54 3.93 -48.01
C SER A 138 7.10 4.39 -48.25
N SER A 139 7.02 5.37 -49.15
CA SER A 139 5.89 5.84 -49.91
C SER A 139 5.06 4.72 -50.56
N ALA A 140 3.74 4.88 -50.61
CA ALA A 140 2.97 4.76 -51.85
C ALA A 140 1.52 5.23 -51.64
N SER A 141 1.11 6.12 -52.54
CA SER A 141 -0.19 6.75 -52.67
C SER A 141 -1.20 5.85 -53.38
N SER A 142 -2.48 6.04 -53.06
CA SER A 142 -3.69 6.07 -53.92
C SER A 142 -4.85 5.31 -53.24
N SER A 143 -5.84 5.99 -52.65
CA SER A 143 -7.02 6.66 -53.24
C SER A 143 -7.99 5.72 -53.96
N SER A 144 -9.15 5.47 -53.31
CA SER A 144 -10.54 5.39 -53.85
C SER A 144 -10.84 4.31 -54.92
N ALA A 145 -12.03 3.70 -55.06
CA ALA A 145 -13.39 4.07 -54.69
C ALA A 145 -14.35 2.85 -54.73
N ALA A 146 -15.48 3.02 -54.06
CA ALA A 146 -16.84 2.66 -54.48
C ALA A 146 -17.22 1.19 -54.73
N SER A 147 -17.89 0.63 -53.72
CA SER A 147 -18.88 -0.43 -53.86
C SER A 147 -20.11 0.09 -54.63
N ALA A 148 -20.46 -0.56 -55.74
CA ALA A 148 -21.77 -0.46 -56.37
C ALA A 148 -22.11 -1.80 -57.03
N ALA A 149 -22.94 -2.61 -56.38
CA ALA A 149 -23.53 -3.81 -56.94
C ALA A 149 -25.02 -3.82 -56.58
N SER A 150 -25.87 -3.51 -57.56
CA SER A 150 -27.22 -4.07 -57.75
C SER A 150 -28.01 -3.23 -58.76
N ALA A 151 -28.19 -3.74 -59.97
CA ALA A 151 -29.45 -3.65 -60.71
C ALA A 151 -29.34 -4.43 -62.04
N GLY A 152 -30.18 -5.46 -62.17
CA GLY A 152 -30.97 -5.68 -63.38
C GLY A 152 -30.33 -6.43 -64.56
N GLY A 153 -30.84 -7.64 -64.82
CA GLY A 153 -31.55 -7.81 -66.09
C GLY A 153 -31.20 -9.00 -67.00
N VAL A 154 -32.10 -9.98 -66.96
CA VAL A 154 -32.76 -10.65 -68.10
C VAL A 154 -31.98 -11.70 -68.95
N ARG A 155 -32.75 -12.78 -69.22
CA ARG A 155 -32.70 -13.80 -70.31
C ARG A 155 -32.02 -15.10 -69.86
N ARG A 156 -32.69 -16.25 -69.85
CA ARG A 156 -33.69 -16.77 -70.78
C ARG A 156 -34.89 -17.40 -70.08
#